data_AF-A0A9X6ND56-F1
#
_entry.id   AF-A0A9X6ND56-F1
#
_cell.length_a   1.000
_cell.length_b   1.000
_cell.length_c   1.000
_cell.angle_alpha   90.00
_cell.angle_beta   90.00
_cell.angle_gamma   90.00
#
_symmetry.space_group_name_H-M   'P 1'
#
loop_
_entity.id
_entity.type
_entity.pdbx_description
1 polymer ?
#
loop_
_entity_poly.entity_id
_entity_poly.type
_entity_poly.pdbx_seq_one_letter_code
_entity_poly.pdbx_strand_id
1 'polypeptide(L)'
;MTVRCDFEIAAGGMAIDAVLALSPLLLFLGLSLLASLTYTEPVYNLQQSLKYPHQYLTRNLEVRLYLKYDIHTKLINKEMLTIETSVEELYLNNLKESCVRERAYKENVMWRGRLYEDHKIVQNSRELETPSCDTLSRAYNKLASV
;
A
#
# COMPACT_ATOMS: atom_id res chain seq x y z
N MET A 1 0.03 58.11 20.28
CA MET A 1 0.00 57.12 19.17
C MET A 1 -1.45 56.89 18.82
N THR A 2 -2.06 57.84 18.14
CA THR A 2 -3.49 57.82 17.84
C THR A 2 -3.69 57.53 16.37
N VAL A 3 -4.39 56.42 16.14
CA VAL A 3 -5.63 56.33 15.35
C VAL A 3 -5.56 56.83 13.90
N ARG A 4 -5.55 55.87 12.97
CA ARG A 4 -6.45 55.75 11.79
C ARG A 4 -5.76 54.94 10.69
N CYS A 5 -6.12 53.67 10.60
CA CYS A 5 -6.18 53.00 9.29
C CYS A 5 -7.67 52.88 8.93
N ASP A 6 -8.38 54.01 8.93
CA ASP A 6 -9.70 54.06 8.32
C ASP A 6 -9.51 54.21 6.81
N PHE A 7 -9.97 53.19 6.10
CA PHE A 7 -11.14 53.39 5.25
C PHE A 7 -10.95 54.29 4.01
N GLU A 8 -9.93 54.10 3.16
CA GLU A 8 -10.00 54.65 1.80
C GLU A 8 -9.10 53.96 0.74
N ILE A 9 -9.17 52.62 0.62
CA ILE A 9 -8.87 51.92 -0.66
C ILE A 9 -9.95 50.84 -0.90
N ALA A 10 -11.20 51.24 -0.75
CA ALA A 10 -12.38 50.40 -0.96
C ALA A 10 -12.79 50.44 -2.44
N ALA A 11 -12.16 49.61 -3.29
CA ALA A 11 -12.69 49.09 -4.57
C ALA A 11 -11.63 48.32 -5.39
N GLY A 12 -10.34 48.69 -5.25
CA GLY A 12 -9.25 48.13 -6.07
C GLY A 12 -8.47 46.97 -5.44
N GLY A 13 -8.42 46.88 -4.10
CA GLY A 13 -7.62 45.87 -3.38
C GLY A 13 -8.32 44.53 -3.15
N MET A 14 -9.65 44.51 -3.05
CA MET A 14 -10.43 43.29 -2.81
C MET A 14 -10.29 42.26 -3.93
N ALA A 15 -10.13 42.70 -5.18
CA ALA A 15 -9.93 41.81 -6.31
C ALA A 15 -8.53 41.19 -6.29
N ILE A 16 -7.51 41.94 -5.87
CA ILE A 16 -6.12 41.47 -5.86
C ILE A 16 -5.93 40.44 -4.74
N ASP A 17 -6.46 40.70 -3.55
CA ASP A 17 -6.45 39.74 -2.43
C ASP A 17 -7.30 38.50 -2.73
N ALA A 18 -8.46 38.67 -3.37
CA ALA A 18 -9.28 37.53 -3.81
C ALA A 18 -8.59 36.71 -4.89
N VAL A 19 -7.91 37.34 -5.86
CA VAL A 19 -7.14 36.63 -6.90
C VAL A 19 -5.92 35.94 -6.30
N LEU A 20 -5.19 36.57 -5.38
CA LEU A 20 -4.07 35.96 -4.66
C LEU A 20 -4.52 34.78 -3.81
N ALA A 21 -5.70 34.84 -3.17
CA ALA A 21 -6.24 33.76 -2.33
C ALA A 21 -6.92 32.64 -3.14
N LEU A 22 -7.56 32.94 -4.27
CA LEU A 22 -8.20 31.95 -5.15
C LEU A 22 -7.19 31.26 -6.08
N SER A 23 -6.09 31.92 -6.43
CA SER A 23 -5.03 31.36 -7.28
C SER A 23 -4.43 30.04 -6.76
N PRO A 24 -4.09 29.85 -5.47
CA PRO A 24 -3.58 28.57 -4.98
C PRO A 24 -4.64 27.47 -5.05
N LEU A 25 -5.91 27.81 -4.84
CA LEU A 25 -7.02 26.85 -4.94
C LEU A 25 -7.25 26.39 -6.39
N LEU A 26 -7.21 27.33 -7.34
CA LEU A 26 -7.30 27.06 -8.78
C LEU A 26 -6.10 26.24 -9.29
N LEU A 27 -4.88 26.55 -8.82
CA LEU A 27 -3.68 25.78 -9.13
C LEU A 27 -3.78 24.35 -8.59
N PHE A 28 -4.21 24.18 -7.34
CA PHE A 28 -4.37 22.86 -6.74
C PHE A 28 -5.42 22.01 -7.49
N LEU A 29 -6.54 22.62 -7.87
CA LEU A 29 -7.57 21.98 -8.69
C LEU A 29 -7.02 21.59 -10.07
N GLY A 30 -6.30 22.51 -10.73
CA GLY A 30 -5.68 22.26 -12.04
C GLY A 30 -4.68 21.11 -11.98
N LEU A 31 -3.79 21.11 -10.99
CA LEU A 31 -2.82 20.03 -10.78
C LEU A 31 -3.50 18.68 -10.51
N SER A 32 -4.61 18.67 -9.77
CA SER A 32 -5.39 17.46 -9.51
C SER A 32 -6.00 16.87 -10.79
N LEU A 33 -6.50 17.73 -11.69
CA LEU A 33 -7.03 17.32 -12.98
C LEU A 33 -5.93 16.82 -13.92
N LEU A 34 -4.80 17.54 -13.99
CA LEU A 34 -3.64 17.11 -14.79
C LEU A 34 -3.07 15.78 -14.29
N ALA A 35 -3.00 15.57 -12.97
CA ALA A 35 -2.59 14.29 -12.39
C ALA A 35 -3.54 13.15 -12.80
N SER A 36 -4.86 13.42 -12.84
CA SER A 36 -5.85 12.45 -13.29
C SER A 36 -5.69 12.06 -14.77
N LEU A 37 -5.26 12.99 -15.64
CA LEU A 37 -4.98 12.70 -17.06
C LEU A 37 -3.75 11.81 -17.25
N THR A 38 -2.77 11.91 -16.35
CA THR A 38 -1.58 11.04 -16.36
C THR A 38 -1.82 9.68 -15.72
N TYR A 39 -2.99 9.44 -15.13
CA TYR A 39 -3.30 8.17 -14.49
C TYR A 39 -3.45 7.07 -15.54
N THR A 40 -2.37 6.30 -15.73
CA THR A 40 -2.40 5.10 -16.55
C THR A 40 -2.87 3.95 -15.68
N GLU A 41 -3.96 3.30 -16.09
CA GLU A 41 -4.51 2.16 -15.34
C GLU A 41 -3.47 1.03 -15.22
N PRO A 42 -3.29 0.42 -14.04
CA PRO A 42 -2.34 -0.67 -13.87
C PRO A 42 -2.74 -1.88 -14.73
N VAL A 43 -1.73 -2.59 -15.23
CA VAL A 43 -1.91 -3.75 -16.13
C VAL A 43 -2.48 -4.98 -15.40
N TYR A 44 -2.38 -5.01 -14.08
CA TYR A 44 -2.73 -6.14 -13.23
C TYR A 44 -3.44 -5.72 -11.94
N ASN A 45 -4.14 -6.66 -11.31
CA ASN A 45 -4.70 -6.52 -9.97
C ASN A 45 -4.57 -7.83 -9.18
N LEU A 46 -4.38 -7.73 -7.86
CA LEU A 46 -4.34 -8.88 -6.95
C LEU A 46 -5.74 -9.41 -6.62
N GLN A 47 -6.78 -8.60 -6.86
CA GLN A 47 -8.18 -8.96 -6.64
C GLN A 47 -8.92 -9.14 -7.97
N GLN A 48 -9.77 -10.17 -8.02
CA GLN A 48 -10.59 -10.45 -9.18
C GLN A 48 -11.61 -9.33 -9.38
N SER A 49 -11.77 -8.89 -10.63
CA SER A 49 -12.79 -7.91 -11.02
C SER A 49 -13.18 -8.16 -12.47
N LEU A 50 -14.34 -7.65 -12.90
CA LEU A 50 -14.80 -7.73 -14.30
C LEU A 50 -13.77 -7.15 -15.28
N LYS A 51 -12.94 -6.22 -14.82
CA LYS A 51 -11.84 -5.60 -15.59
C LYS A 51 -10.59 -6.48 -15.71
N TYR A 52 -10.43 -7.46 -14.83
CA TYR A 52 -9.28 -8.38 -14.77
C TYR A 52 -9.78 -9.84 -14.73
N PRO A 53 -10.28 -10.37 -15.87
CA PRO A 53 -10.91 -11.69 -15.90
C PRO A 53 -9.90 -12.86 -15.93
N HIS A 54 -8.65 -12.62 -16.36
CA HIS A 54 -7.68 -13.68 -16.58
C HIS A 54 -6.85 -13.95 -15.32
N GLN A 55 -7.01 -15.13 -14.72
CA GLN A 55 -6.18 -15.56 -13.60
C GLN A 55 -4.82 -16.06 -14.10
N TYR A 56 -3.76 -15.63 -13.42
CA TYR A 56 -2.39 -16.06 -13.64
C TYR A 56 -1.75 -16.44 -12.29
N LEU A 57 -0.85 -17.42 -12.29
CA LEU A 57 -0.07 -17.81 -11.11
C LEU A 57 1.42 -17.60 -11.42
N THR A 58 2.14 -16.93 -10.53
CA THR A 58 3.58 -16.70 -10.71
C THR A 58 4.37 -18.01 -10.68
N ARG A 59 5.52 -18.04 -11.36
CA ARG A 59 6.30 -19.27 -11.53
C ARG A 59 6.99 -19.74 -10.24
N ASN A 60 7.48 -18.83 -9.41
CA ASN A 60 8.26 -19.21 -8.24
C ASN A 60 7.34 -19.46 -7.03
N LEU A 61 6.54 -18.46 -6.68
CA LEU A 61 5.72 -18.49 -5.46
C LEU A 61 4.26 -18.88 -5.67
N GLU A 62 3.81 -19.07 -6.93
CA GLU A 62 2.42 -19.38 -7.28
C GLU A 62 1.42 -18.35 -6.72
N VAL A 63 1.82 -17.08 -6.70
CA VAL A 63 0.96 -15.99 -6.23
C VAL A 63 -0.10 -15.71 -7.29
N ARG A 64 -1.36 -15.66 -6.87
CA ARG A 64 -2.49 -15.40 -7.77
C ARG A 64 -2.53 -13.92 -8.17
N LEU A 65 -2.56 -13.70 -9.48
CA LEU A 65 -2.65 -12.43 -10.14
C LEU A 65 -3.84 -12.44 -11.11
N TYR A 66 -4.46 -11.29 -11.32
CA TYR A 66 -5.48 -11.10 -12.35
C TYR A 66 -5.03 -10.06 -13.37
N LEU A 67 -5.08 -10.43 -14.65
CA LEU A 67 -4.62 -9.62 -15.77
C LEU A 67 -5.78 -9.07 -16.59
N LYS A 68 -5.59 -7.87 -17.15
CA LYS A 68 -6.58 -7.20 -18.00
C LYS A 68 -6.70 -7.86 -19.39
N TYR A 69 -5.66 -8.53 -19.85
CA TYR A 69 -5.58 -9.17 -21.16
C TYR A 69 -4.81 -10.48 -21.10
N ASP A 70 -5.01 -11.32 -22.12
CA ASP A 70 -4.32 -12.60 -22.24
C ASP A 70 -2.81 -12.41 -22.48
N ILE A 71 -2.01 -13.08 -21.65
CA ILE A 71 -0.55 -13.11 -21.70
C ILE A 71 -0.03 -13.55 -23.06
N HIS A 72 -0.68 -14.53 -23.69
CA HIS A 72 -0.20 -15.17 -24.91
C HIS A 72 -0.31 -14.27 -26.14
N THR A 73 -1.20 -13.27 -26.08
CA THR A 73 -1.55 -12.46 -27.25
C THR A 73 -0.87 -11.10 -27.26
N LYS A 74 -0.48 -10.57 -26.08
CA LYS A 74 -0.10 -9.15 -25.97
C LYS A 74 1.15 -8.85 -25.15
N LEU A 75 1.63 -9.78 -24.32
CA LEU A 75 2.71 -9.46 -23.38
C LEU A 75 4.02 -10.12 -23.80
N ILE A 76 5.10 -9.33 -23.89
CA ILE A 76 6.44 -9.86 -24.17
C ILE A 76 6.94 -10.59 -22.91
N ASN A 77 7.58 -11.75 -23.07
CA ASN A 77 8.10 -12.57 -21.95
C ASN A 77 8.92 -11.77 -20.92
N LYS A 78 9.64 -10.73 -21.35
CA LYS A 78 10.42 -9.84 -20.48
C LYS A 78 9.54 -8.96 -19.59
N GLU A 79 8.48 -8.37 -20.13
CA GLU A 79 7.55 -7.54 -19.36
C GLU A 79 6.80 -8.39 -18.33
N MET A 80 6.47 -9.62 -18.71
CA MET A 80 5.84 -10.58 -17.80
C MET A 80 6.72 -10.91 -16.60
N LEU A 81 8.02 -11.18 -16.84
CA LEU A 81 8.98 -11.44 -15.77
C LEU A 81 9.07 -10.25 -14.78
N THR A 82 9.11 -9.02 -15.29
CA THR A 82 9.15 -7.83 -14.43
C THR A 82 7.89 -7.70 -13.57
N ILE A 83 6.72 -8.00 -14.13
CA ILE A 83 5.45 -7.98 -13.38
C ILE A 83 5.44 -9.08 -12.32
N GLU A 84 5.84 -10.31 -12.66
CA GLU A 84 5.92 -11.43 -11.72
C GLU A 84 6.83 -11.09 -10.54
N THR A 85 8.06 -10.61 -10.81
CA THR A 85 9.01 -10.23 -9.76
C THR A 85 8.44 -9.14 -8.86
N SER A 86 7.83 -8.10 -9.44
CA SER A 86 7.21 -7.03 -8.66
C SER A 86 6.08 -7.54 -7.76
N VAL A 87 5.23 -8.45 -8.26
CA VAL A 87 4.14 -9.05 -7.49
C VAL A 87 4.66 -9.97 -6.38
N GLU A 88 5.67 -10.77 -6.66
CA GLU A 88 6.31 -11.66 -5.68
C GLU A 88 6.99 -10.87 -4.56
N GLU A 89 7.68 -9.78 -4.88
CA GLU A 89 8.27 -8.87 -3.89
C GLU A 89 7.21 -8.23 -2.99
N LEU A 90 6.11 -7.74 -3.57
CA LEU A 90 4.99 -7.17 -2.80
C LEU A 90 4.36 -8.21 -1.86
N TYR A 91 4.18 -9.44 -2.35
CA TYR A 91 3.65 -10.54 -1.55
C TYR A 91 4.56 -10.88 -0.35
N LEU A 92 5.87 -11.00 -0.59
CA LEU A 92 6.85 -11.26 0.47
C LEU A 92 6.92 -10.11 1.49
N ASN A 93 6.88 -8.86 1.02
CA ASN A 93 6.88 -7.69 1.90
C ASN A 93 5.64 -7.68 2.81
N ASN A 94 4.46 -7.99 2.27
CA ASN A 94 3.24 -8.09 3.07
C ASN A 94 3.31 -9.24 4.09
N LEU A 95 3.80 -10.41 3.69
CA LEU A 95 4.03 -11.52 4.62
C LEU A 95 5.00 -11.14 5.73
N LYS A 96 6.08 -10.42 5.40
CA LYS A 96 7.06 -9.93 6.36
C LYS A 96 6.43 -8.96 7.37
N GLU A 97 5.68 -7.98 6.90
CA GLU A 97 4.99 -7.04 7.80
C GLU A 97 3.98 -7.76 8.70
N SER A 98 3.21 -8.70 8.13
CA SER A 98 2.26 -9.52 8.89
C SER A 98 2.98 -10.37 9.94
N CYS A 99 4.09 -11.00 9.60
CA CYS A 99 4.92 -11.75 10.54
C CYS A 99 5.47 -10.86 11.67
N VAL A 100 5.94 -9.65 11.36
CA VAL A 100 6.41 -8.69 12.37
C VAL A 100 5.28 -8.34 13.34
N ARG A 101 4.06 -8.09 12.83
CA ARG A 101 2.88 -7.82 13.67
C ARG A 101 2.50 -9.01 14.55
N GLU A 102 2.46 -10.22 13.99
CA GLU A 102 2.14 -11.45 14.72
C GLU A 102 3.16 -11.72 15.83
N ARG A 103 4.46 -11.55 15.54
CA ARG A 103 5.53 -11.73 16.52
C ARG A 103 5.45 -10.69 17.63
N ALA A 104 5.22 -9.42 17.28
CA ALA A 104 5.04 -8.35 18.27
C ALA A 104 3.81 -8.61 19.15
N TYR A 105 2.72 -9.11 18.57
CA TYR A 105 1.53 -9.50 19.34
C TYR A 105 1.85 -10.64 20.33
N LYS A 106 2.51 -11.70 19.86
CA LYS A 106 2.94 -12.82 20.72
C LYS A 106 3.85 -12.35 21.86
N GLU A 107 4.82 -11.49 21.57
CA GLU A 107 5.72 -10.92 22.57
C GLU A 107 4.99 -10.05 23.58
N ASN A 108 4.03 -9.23 23.15
CA ASN A 108 3.21 -8.40 24.03
C ASN A 108 2.37 -9.27 24.99
N VAL A 109 1.69 -10.31 24.48
CA VAL A 109 0.94 -11.25 25.32
C VAL A 109 1.85 -11.95 26.32
N MET A 110 3.04 -12.40 25.87
CA MET A 110 4.02 -13.03 26.75
C MET A 110 4.52 -12.06 27.83
N TRP A 111 4.80 -10.81 27.48
CA TRP A 111 5.25 -9.78 28.42
C TRP A 111 4.18 -9.47 29.47
N ARG A 112 2.91 -9.34 29.05
CA ARG A 112 1.78 -9.15 29.97
C ARG A 112 1.63 -10.33 30.93
N GLY A 113 1.76 -11.56 30.45
CA GLY A 113 1.72 -12.76 31.30
C GLY A 113 2.81 -12.76 32.38
N ARG A 114 4.02 -12.32 32.04
CA ARG A 114 5.12 -12.17 33.02
C ARG A 114 4.83 -11.08 34.05
N LEU A 115 4.23 -9.96 33.64
CA LEU A 115 3.91 -8.86 34.53
C LEU A 115 2.84 -9.22 35.58
N TYR A 116 1.83 -10.01 35.18
CA TYR A 116 0.76 -10.45 36.09
C TYR A 116 1.10 -11.74 36.86
N GLU A 117 2.29 -12.31 36.67
CA GLU A 117 2.70 -13.60 37.23
C GLU A 117 1.72 -14.77 36.92
N ASP A 118 0.97 -14.66 35.83
CA ASP A 118 0.00 -15.68 35.42
C ASP A 118 0.66 -16.68 34.46
N HIS A 119 1.00 -17.85 35.01
CA HIS A 119 1.60 -18.94 34.26
C HIS A 119 0.72 -19.46 33.12
N LYS A 120 -0.61 -19.33 33.18
CA LYS A 120 -1.51 -19.75 32.10
C LYS A 120 -1.39 -18.82 30.90
N ILE A 121 -1.30 -17.51 31.13
CA ILE A 121 -1.11 -16.53 30.06
C ILE A 121 0.25 -16.75 29.38
N VAL A 122 1.30 -17.00 30.17
CA VAL A 122 2.63 -17.30 29.63
C VAL A 122 2.61 -18.60 28.82
N GLN A 123 1.93 -19.65 29.29
CA GLN A 123 1.82 -20.91 28.55
C GLN A 123 1.06 -20.71 27.24
N ASN A 124 -0.13 -20.10 27.28
CA ASN A 124 -0.93 -19.80 26.08
C ASN A 124 -0.15 -18.92 25.09
N SER A 125 0.65 -17.97 25.59
CA SER A 125 1.49 -17.13 24.73
C SER A 125 2.53 -17.92 23.93
N ARG A 126 2.99 -19.07 24.45
CA ARG A 126 3.94 -19.94 23.72
C ARG A 126 3.25 -20.68 22.58
N GLU A 127 2.01 -21.07 22.81
CA GLU A 127 1.13 -21.79 21.89
C GLU A 127 0.53 -20.88 20.80
N LEU A 128 0.62 -19.55 20.94
CA LEU A 128 0.22 -18.63 19.87
C LEU A 128 0.99 -18.93 18.58
N GLU A 129 0.26 -19.32 17.56
CA GLU A 129 0.79 -19.59 16.22
C GLU A 129 1.06 -18.27 15.47
N THR A 130 2.06 -18.30 14.60
CA THR A 130 2.42 -17.17 13.73
C THR A 130 2.38 -17.62 12.27
N PRO A 131 1.17 -17.83 11.71
CA PRO A 131 1.00 -18.45 10.41
C PRO A 131 1.63 -17.65 9.27
N SER A 132 1.69 -16.32 9.38
CA SER A 132 2.36 -15.48 8.38
C SER A 132 3.87 -15.67 8.39
N CYS A 133 4.47 -15.83 9.57
CA CYS A 133 5.90 -16.14 9.70
C CYS A 133 6.25 -17.51 9.12
N ASP A 134 5.42 -18.52 9.37
CA ASP A 134 5.64 -19.87 8.85
C ASP A 134 5.52 -19.89 7.32
N THR A 135 4.56 -19.15 6.78
CA THR A 135 4.36 -19.01 5.33
C THR A 135 5.51 -18.25 4.68
N LEU A 136 6.01 -17.19 5.33
CA LEU A 136 7.19 -16.45 4.88
C LEU A 136 8.43 -17.36 4.84
N SER A 137 8.66 -18.18 5.87
CA SER A 137 9.78 -19.13 5.89
C SER A 137 9.67 -20.16 4.77
N ARG A 138 8.47 -20.73 4.54
CA ARG A 138 8.22 -21.64 3.42
C ARG A 138 8.48 -20.97 2.05
N ALA A 139 8.06 -19.72 1.88
CA ALA A 139 8.29 -18.97 0.65
C ALA A 139 9.79 -18.75 0.38
N TYR A 140 10.57 -18.35 1.40
CA TYR A 140 12.02 -18.20 1.25
C TYR A 140 12.72 -19.51 0.93
N ASN A 141 12.31 -20.62 1.55
CA ASN A 141 12.87 -21.94 1.25
C ASN A 141 12.58 -22.36 -0.20
N LYS A 142 11.40 -22.05 -0.73
CA LYS A 142 11.05 -22.30 -2.14
C LYS A 142 11.95 -21.50 -3.08
N LEU A 143 12.19 -20.22 -2.78
CA LEU A 143 13.08 -19.37 -3.57
C LEU A 143 14.55 -19.80 -3.50
N ALA A 144 15.00 -20.36 -2.38
CA ALA A 144 16.36 -20.90 -2.26
C ALA A 144 16.58 -22.20 -3.07
N SER A 145 15.51 -22.83 -3.55
CA SER A 145 15.56 -24.09 -4.32
C SER A 145 15.43 -23.91 -5.84
N VAL A 146 15.18 -22.68 -6.31
CA VAL A 146 15.07 -22.30 -7.73
C VAL A 146 16.39 -21.71 -8.20
#